data_AF-A0A5C5Z6X7-F1
#
_entry.id   AF-A0A5C5Z6X7-F1
#
_cell.length_a   1.000
_cell.length_b   1.000
_cell.length_c   1.000
_cell.angle_alpha   90.00
_cell.angle_beta   90.00
_cell.angle_gamma   90.00
#
_symmetry.space_group_name_H-M   'P 1'
#
loop_
_entity.id
_entity.type
_entity.pdbx_description
1 polymer ?
#
loop_
_entity_poly.entity_id
_entity_poly.type
_entity_poly.pdbx_seq_one_letter_code
_entity_poly.pdbx_strand_id
1 'polypeptide(L)' 'MALVVVRGTLFGEFADQVAIEAIVALIVFAAIGWVAGWIADYLVRDAVEVAFRRRVDWYRQGVAEAGLLENKPSEEP' A
#
# COMPACT_ATOMS: atom_id res chain seq x y z
N MET A 1 -14.84 25.44 -3.85
CA MET A 1 -16.01 25.90 -3.06
C MET A 1 -16.39 27.34 -3.36
N ALA A 2 -15.55 28.35 -3.07
CA ALA A 2 -15.92 29.77 -3.27
C ALA A 2 -16.31 30.15 -4.72
N LEU A 3 -15.57 29.69 -5.72
CA LEU A 3 -15.86 29.95 -7.15
C LEU A 3 -17.18 29.35 -7.64
N VAL A 4 -17.60 28.23 -7.05
CA VAL A 4 -18.80 27.48 -7.43
C VAL A 4 -20.06 28.13 -6.85
N VAL A 5 -19.96 28.61 -5.60
CA VAL A 5 -21.04 29.35 -4.93
C VAL A 5 -21.29 30.69 -5.63
N VAL A 6 -20.24 31.41 -6.04
CA VAL A 6 -20.35 32.69 -6.75
C VAL A 6 -20.98 32.53 -8.14
N ARG A 7 -20.72 31.41 -8.83
CA ARG A 7 -21.34 31.13 -10.13
C ARG A 7 -22.83 30.78 -10.00
N GLY A 8 -23.21 29.96 -9.01
CA GLY A 8 -24.60 29.59 -8.76
C GLY A 8 -25.50 30.77 -8.35
N THR A 9 -24.96 31.75 -7.64
CA THR A 9 -25.71 32.97 -7.25
C THR A 9 -25.85 33.99 -8.39
N LEU A 10 -24.92 34.02 -9.34
CA LEU A 10 -24.91 34.99 -10.46
C LEU A 10 -25.69 34.51 -11.69
N PHE A 11 -25.73 33.20 -11.97
CA PHE A 11 -26.31 32.67 -13.22
C PHE A 11 -27.67 31.99 -13.06
N GLY A 12 -28.19 31.83 -11.84
CA GLY A 12 -29.47 31.16 -11.62
C GLY A 12 -29.46 29.67 -12.02
N GLU A 13 -28.29 29.08 -12.26
CA GLU A 13 -28.12 27.64 -12.41
C GLU A 13 -28.48 27.00 -11.08
N PHE A 14 -29.56 26.21 -11.07
CA PHE A 14 -30.06 25.52 -9.89
C PHE A 14 -28.90 24.80 -9.20
N ALA A 15 -28.67 25.13 -7.93
CA ALA A 15 -27.63 24.53 -7.08
C ALA A 15 -27.61 22.99 -7.14
N ASP A 16 -28.73 22.38 -7.53
CA ASP A 16 -28.91 20.96 -7.82
C ASP A 16 -27.93 20.42 -8.87
N GLN A 17 -27.74 21.13 -9.99
CA GLN A 17 -26.89 20.66 -11.10
C GLN A 17 -25.40 20.66 -10.69
N VAL A 18 -25.01 21.70 -9.96
CA VAL A 18 -23.66 21.85 -9.40
C VAL A 18 -23.39 20.83 -8.29
N ALA A 19 -24.38 20.55 -7.45
CA ALA A 19 -24.26 19.53 -6.41
C ALA A 19 -24.06 18.13 -7.02
N ILE A 20 -24.80 17.80 -8.08
CA ILE A 20 -24.65 16.53 -8.79
C ILE A 20 -23.24 16.41 -9.39
N GLU A 21 -22.73 17.43 -10.07
CA GLU A 21 -21.37 17.42 -10.62
C GLU A 21 -20.30 17.22 -9.53
N ALA A 22 -20.46 17.86 -8.38
CA ALA A 22 -19.55 17.71 -7.25
C ALA A 22 -19.60 16.29 -6.64
N ILE A 23 -20.78 15.69 -6.53
CA ILE A 23 -20.95 14.31 -6.06
C ILE A 23 -20.27 13.33 -7.02
N VAL A 24 -20.47 13.51 -8.33
CA VAL A 24 -19.82 12.68 -9.34
C VAL A 24 -18.30 12.79 -9.25
N ALA A 25 -17.76 14.01 -9.11
CA ALA A 25 -16.33 14.22 -8.93
C ALA A 25 -15.80 13.51 -7.67
N LEU A 26 -16.52 13.60 -6.55
CA LEU A 26 -16.17 12.89 -5.31
C LEU A 26 -16.15 11.37 -5.49
N ILE A 27 -17.13 10.81 -6.21
CA ILE A 27 -17.18 9.38 -6.51
C ILE A 27 -15.96 8.96 -7.33
N VAL A 28 -15.58 9.74 -8.35
CA VAL A 28 -14.40 9.45 -9.17
C VAL A 28 -13.12 9.47 -8.32
N PHE A 29 -12.94 10.49 -7.48
CA PHE A 29 -11.78 10.55 -6.59
C PHE A 29 -11.76 9.42 -5.57
N ALA A 30 -12.93 9.04 -5.02
CA ALA A 30 -13.04 7.91 -4.11
C ALA A 30 -12.66 6.59 -4.79
N ALA A 31 -13.10 6.37 -6.03
CA ALA A 31 -12.74 5.19 -6.80
C ALA A 31 -11.24 5.11 -7.07
N ILE A 32 -10.61 6.24 -7.46
CA ILE A 32 -9.16 6.30 -7.66
C ILE A 32 -8.42 6.01 -6.35
N GLY A 33 -8.85 6.63 -5.25
CA GLY A 33 -8.27 6.42 -3.93
C GLY A 33 -8.37 4.96 -3.47
N TRP A 34 -9.51 4.31 -3.74
CA TRP A 34 -9.67 2.88 -3.48
C TRP A 34 -8.68 2.04 -4.28
N VAL A 35 -8.62 2.22 -5.61
CA VAL A 35 -7.70 1.46 -6.46
C VAL A 35 -6.25 1.67 -6.03
N ALA A 36 -5.85 2.91 -5.75
CA ALA A 36 -4.51 3.22 -5.26
C ALA A 36 -4.21 2.54 -3.92
N GLY A 37 -5.16 2.54 -2.99
CA GLY A 37 -5.05 1.84 -1.71
C GLY A 37 -4.88 0.33 -1.90
N TRP A 38 -5.65 -0.27 -2.80
CA TRP A 38 -5.56 -1.70 -3.09
C TRP A 38 -4.20 -2.10 -3.68
N ILE A 39 -3.65 -1.27 -4.57
CA ILE A 39 -2.30 -1.48 -5.13
C ILE A 39 -1.25 -1.33 -4.03
N ALA A 40 -1.35 -0.30 -3.19
CA ALA A 40 -0.40 -0.09 -2.10
C ALA A 40 -0.38 -1.27 -1.13
N ASP A 41 -1.55 -1.80 -0.75
CA ASP A 41 -1.68 -2.96 0.12
C ASP A 41 -1.00 -4.20 -0.49
N TYR A 42 -1.20 -4.41 -1.80
CA TYR A 42 -0.56 -5.52 -2.51
C TYR A 42 0.95 -5.40 -2.53
N LEU A 43 1.48 -4.21 -2.86
CA LEU A 43 2.92 -3.94 -2.91
C LEU A 43 3.57 -4.08 -1.55
N VAL A 44 2.94 -3.56 -0.49
CA VAL A 44 3.45 -3.67 0.88
C VAL A 44 3.47 -5.13 1.30
N ARG A 45 2.42 -5.89 1.04
CA ARG A 45 2.34 -7.31 1.41
C ARG A 45 3.44 -8.13 0.72
N ASP A 46 3.63 -7.92 -0.57
CA ASP A 46 4.67 -8.61 -1.34
C ASP A 46 6.08 -8.25 -0.86
N ALA A 47 6.35 -6.96 -0.65
CA ALA A 47 7.63 -6.50 -0.13
C ALA A 47 7.94 -7.08 1.26
N VAL A 48 6.93 -7.12 2.14
CA VAL A 48 7.06 -7.73 3.47
C VAL A 48 7.33 -9.22 3.37
N GLU A 49 6.62 -9.94 2.49
CA GLU A 49 6.79 -11.37 2.32
C GLU A 49 8.19 -11.73 1.78
N VAL A 50 8.68 -11.00 0.78
CA VAL A 50 10.03 -11.17 0.23
C VAL A 50 11.09 -10.88 1.29
N ALA A 51 10.94 -9.78 2.04
CA ALA A 51 11.87 -9.41 3.10
C ALA A 51 11.89 -10.46 4.23
N PHE A 52 10.72 -10.99 4.60
CA PHE A 52 10.59 -12.02 5.62
C PHE A 52 11.24 -13.33 5.18
N ARG A 53 10.93 -13.81 3.97
CA ARG A 53 11.52 -15.04 3.41
C ARG A 53 13.04 -14.96 3.39
N ARG A 54 13.61 -13.84 2.93
CA ARG A 54 15.07 -13.65 2.91
C ARG A 54 15.71 -13.73 4.30
N ARG A 55 15.06 -13.17 5.32
CA ARG A 55 15.55 -13.25 6.71
C ARG A 55 15.45 -14.65 7.27
N VAL A 56 14.36 -15.36 7.00
CA VAL A 56 14.17 -16.74 7.44
C VAL A 56 15.19 -17.67 6.79
N ASP A 57 15.43 -17.52 5.50
CA ASP A 57 16.41 -18.34 4.78
C ASP A 57 17.83 -18.10 5.31
N TRP A 58 18.20 -16.84 5.55
CA TRP A 58 19.48 -16.50 6.20
C TRP A 58 19.61 -17.15 7.58
N TYR A 59 18.56 -17.05 8.41
CA TYR A 59 18.57 -17.65 9.75
C TYR A 59 18.68 -19.18 9.69
N ARG A 60 17.94 -19.83 8.79
CA ARG A 60 18.03 -21.29 8.58
C ARG A 60 19.42 -21.73 8.15
N GLN A 61 20.06 -20.97 7.25
CA GLN A 61 21.43 -21.25 6.82
C GLN A 61 22.40 -21.08 7.99
N GLY A 62 22.29 -20.00 8.76
CA GLY A 62 23.16 -19.79 9.94
C GLY A 62 22.99 -20.86 11.01
N VAL A 63 21.77 -21.34 11.26
CA VAL A 63 21.53 -22.45 12.20
C VAL A 63 22.08 -23.77 11.66
N ALA A 64 21.91 -24.05 10.36
CA ALA A 64 22.47 -25.25 9.74
C ALA A 64 24.00 -25.25 9.78
N GLU A 65 24.64 -24.11 9.53
CA GLU A 65 26.09 -23.94 9.62
C GLU A 65 26.59 -24.09 11.06
N ALA A 66 25.91 -23.46 12.04
CA ALA A 66 26.25 -23.63 13.46
C ALA A 66 26.10 -25.09 13.94
N GLY A 67 25.04 -25.79 13.53
CA GLY A 67 24.84 -27.20 13.86
C GLY A 67 25.85 -28.13 13.16
N LEU A 68 26.33 -27.77 11.96
CA LEU A 68 27.42 -28.49 11.29
C LEU A 68 28.78 -28.25 11.96
N LEU A 69 29.01 -27.05 12.51
CA LEU A 69 30.22 -26.72 13.25
C LEU A 69 30.26 -27.40 14.63
N GLU A 70 29.12 -27.56 15.30
CA GLU A 70 29.01 -28.30 16.56
C GLU A 70 29.23 -29.82 16.37
N ASN A 71 28.88 -30.36 15.20
CA ASN A 71 29.02 -31.78 14.86
C ASN A 71 30.37 -32.14 14.21
N LYS A 72 31.32 -31.19 14.09
CA LYS A 72 32.73 -31.48 13.84
C LYS A 72 33.44 -31.54 15.20
N PRO A 73 33.57 -32.72 15.84
CA PRO A 73 34.46 -32.83 16.97
C PRO A 73 35.86 -32.52 16.45
N SER A 74 36.56 -31.66 17.19
CA SER A 74 37.96 -31.32 17.01
C SER A 74 38.79 -32.52 16.53
N GLU A 75 39.09 -32.57 15.22
CA GLU A 75 40.29 -33.24 14.74
C GLU A 75 41.47 -32.38 15.21
N GLU A 76 41.86 -32.59 16.46
CA GLU A 76 43.15 -32.16 16.99
C GLU A 76 44.26 -32.94 16.27
N PRO A 77 45.32 -32.27 15.76
CA PRO A 77 46.52 -32.95 15.27
C PRO A 77 47.39 -33.52 16.40
#